data_AF-I1YKJ6-F1
#
_entry.id   AF-I1YKJ6-F1
#
_cell.length_a   1.000
_cell.length_b   1.000
_cell.length_c   1.000
_cell.angle_alpha   90.00
_cell.angle_beta   90.00
_cell.angle_gamma   90.00
#
_symmetry.space_group_name_H-M   'P 1'
#
loop_
_entity.id
_entity.type
_entity.pdbx_description
1 polymer ?
#
loop_
_entity_poly.entity_id
_entity_poly.type
_entity_poly.pdbx_seq_one_letter_code
_entity_poly.pdbx_strand_id
1 'polypeptide(L)'
;MALSQTQVSELYVAIFNRASEGEGNAFWQTFSATDDVSEVANIMLGTTAAQDYFGSALDNDQDFVEWIYQNTFNKTIADDPDGIAFWVQELADNGGDRGAVVEAIIFAAKQPENAGPAQDQFLNRVAVSNYAAQNLDEAPADLGSLRFDDELMVSDDDATVTAAQDSIDDLADEEPVDPGVPGDEFLLTSGTDRFTGTANNDFFDAPIMQNPFAGGVSNSLSTADRLDGGAGTDTLYAELVSEFVGTDTSTITDVQPRTTSIEIAEFEALDMSGEGENTVVVDASKMLGVQKIGSAYSDGDLVIENLTTLANDGSTIRNTSEMTITMDHTDNFNSDEDASDLTVFFDEDYLVTGQQTSGAQLLVRLVNAVENEAGRNSVEKFNNIEFAVGETVVTVDISAIAADDTLDYTTVYQAIVDAINAQLDADGFSDVSAALAPVENAVFSIPVAGFQAGDPAGPLLPDHHFK
;
A
#
# COMPACT_ATOMS: atom_id res chain seq x y z
N MET A 1 15.20 -27.73 -27.20
CA MET A 1 14.07 -26.87 -27.61
C MET A 1 13.67 -26.09 -26.36
N ALA A 2 12.55 -25.37 -26.36
CA ALA A 2 12.04 -24.70 -25.16
C ALA A 2 10.96 -25.56 -24.49
N LEU A 3 10.78 -25.46 -23.16
CA LEU A 3 9.54 -25.95 -22.54
C LEU A 3 8.35 -25.29 -23.24
N SER A 4 7.23 -26.02 -23.35
CA SER A 4 5.98 -25.44 -23.82
C SER A 4 5.33 -24.59 -22.72
N GLN A 5 4.50 -23.62 -23.13
CA GLN A 5 3.66 -22.84 -22.22
C GLN A 5 2.94 -23.73 -21.19
N THR A 6 2.36 -24.84 -21.64
CA THR A 6 1.62 -25.78 -20.78
C THR A 6 2.52 -26.51 -19.79
N GLN A 7 3.74 -26.90 -20.18
CA GLN A 7 4.68 -27.49 -19.23
C GLN A 7 5.08 -26.51 -18.12
N VAL A 8 5.25 -25.22 -18.46
CA VAL A 8 5.51 -24.19 -17.46
C VAL A 8 4.28 -23.96 -16.57
N SER A 9 3.07 -23.91 -17.15
CA SER A 9 1.82 -23.81 -16.40
C SER A 9 1.64 -24.96 -15.41
N GLU A 10 1.99 -26.20 -15.81
CA GLU A 10 1.95 -27.38 -14.95
C GLU A 10 2.92 -27.26 -13.76
N LEU A 11 4.12 -26.72 -13.99
CA LEU A 11 5.07 -26.45 -12.92
C LEU A 11 4.57 -25.37 -11.95
N TYR A 12 3.97 -24.28 -12.45
CA TYR A 12 3.38 -23.24 -11.61
C TYR A 12 2.25 -23.78 -10.72
N VAL A 13 1.37 -24.61 -11.29
CA VAL A 13 0.29 -25.26 -10.55
C VAL A 13 0.87 -26.18 -9.46
N ALA A 14 1.82 -27.05 -9.81
CA ALA A 14 2.34 -28.06 -8.87
C ALA A 14 3.26 -27.46 -7.79
N ILE A 15 4.12 -26.50 -8.14
CA ILE A 15 5.13 -25.93 -7.24
C ILE A 15 4.53 -24.78 -6.42
N PHE A 16 3.79 -23.87 -7.04
CA PHE A 16 3.37 -22.60 -6.43
C PHE A 16 1.87 -22.48 -6.19
N ASN A 17 1.06 -23.47 -6.60
CA ASN A 17 -0.41 -23.43 -6.51
C ASN A 17 -1.03 -22.14 -7.07
N ARG A 18 -0.46 -21.61 -8.16
CA ARG A 18 -0.90 -20.37 -8.80
C ARG A 18 -0.85 -20.45 -10.31
N ALA A 19 -1.60 -19.60 -10.99
CA ALA A 19 -1.50 -19.40 -12.42
C ALA A 19 -0.18 -18.72 -12.81
N SER A 20 0.34 -19.02 -14.01
CA SER A 20 1.48 -18.30 -14.59
C SER A 20 0.98 -17.15 -15.47
N GLU A 21 1.41 -15.94 -15.18
CA GLU A 21 1.34 -14.76 -16.07
C GLU A 21 2.23 -14.92 -17.31
N GLY A 22 2.03 -14.06 -18.32
CA GLY A 22 2.65 -14.13 -19.64
C GLY A 22 4.18 -14.04 -19.58
N GLU A 23 4.71 -12.99 -18.96
CA GLU A 23 6.15 -12.75 -18.83
C GLU A 23 6.84 -13.86 -18.03
N GLY A 24 6.29 -14.24 -16.88
CA GLY A 24 6.82 -15.33 -16.07
C GLY A 24 6.81 -16.64 -16.83
N ASN A 25 5.70 -16.99 -17.49
CA ASN A 25 5.62 -18.21 -18.29
C ASN A 25 6.69 -18.19 -19.41
N ALA A 26 6.79 -17.10 -20.16
CA ALA A 26 7.76 -16.93 -21.23
C ALA A 26 9.21 -17.01 -20.72
N PHE A 27 9.51 -16.41 -19.56
CA PHE A 27 10.81 -16.47 -18.92
C PHE A 27 11.24 -17.92 -18.68
N TRP A 28 10.40 -18.73 -18.05
CA TRP A 28 10.73 -20.13 -17.74
C TRP A 28 10.85 -21.03 -18.97
N GLN A 29 10.17 -20.71 -20.07
CA GLN A 29 10.38 -21.40 -21.36
C GLN A 29 11.83 -21.22 -21.88
N THR A 30 12.53 -20.15 -21.48
CA THR A 30 13.91 -19.89 -21.93
C THR A 30 14.99 -20.67 -21.18
N PHE A 31 14.67 -21.27 -20.02
CA PHE A 31 15.66 -21.94 -19.15
C PHE A 31 16.16 -23.28 -19.69
N SER A 32 15.53 -23.83 -20.73
CA SER A 32 15.92 -25.14 -21.22
C SER A 32 16.90 -25.07 -22.39
N ALA A 33 18.18 -25.29 -22.10
CA ALA A 33 19.10 -25.83 -23.10
C ALA A 33 18.84 -27.33 -23.41
N THR A 34 18.03 -28.00 -22.58
CA THR A 34 17.94 -29.48 -22.46
C THR A 34 16.55 -30.10 -22.64
N ASP A 35 15.46 -29.33 -22.80
CA ASP A 35 14.06 -29.80 -22.81
C ASP A 35 13.61 -30.55 -21.52
N ASP A 36 14.31 -30.35 -20.41
CA ASP A 36 14.14 -31.15 -19.20
C ASP A 36 13.25 -30.41 -18.17
N VAL A 37 12.03 -30.92 -17.95
CA VAL A 37 11.07 -30.35 -16.99
C VAL A 37 11.59 -30.49 -15.57
N SER A 38 12.28 -31.59 -15.24
CA SER A 38 12.87 -31.80 -13.92
C SER A 38 13.98 -30.79 -13.61
N GLU A 39 14.79 -30.42 -14.61
CA GLU A 39 15.84 -29.40 -14.45
C GLU A 39 15.23 -28.03 -14.15
N VAL A 40 14.21 -27.62 -14.93
CA VAL A 40 13.51 -26.34 -14.70
C VAL A 40 12.79 -26.33 -13.35
N ALA A 41 12.18 -27.45 -12.95
CA ALA A 41 11.56 -27.59 -11.63
C ALA A 41 12.59 -27.39 -10.50
N ASN A 42 13.79 -27.99 -10.62
CA ASN A 42 14.86 -27.80 -9.65
C ASN A 42 15.34 -26.33 -9.59
N ILE A 43 15.40 -25.64 -10.73
CA ILE A 43 15.74 -24.20 -10.77
C ILE A 43 14.65 -23.38 -10.09
N MET A 44 13.37 -23.63 -10.37
CA MET A 44 12.24 -22.96 -9.72
C MET A 44 12.26 -23.15 -8.19
N LEU A 45 12.48 -24.39 -7.72
CA LEU A 45 12.57 -24.72 -6.29
C LEU A 45 13.76 -24.05 -5.59
N GLY A 46 14.80 -23.66 -6.34
CA GLY A 46 15.96 -22.93 -5.83
C GLY A 46 15.78 -21.41 -5.75
N THR A 47 14.67 -20.86 -6.24
CA THR A 47 14.40 -19.42 -6.18
C THR A 47 14.04 -18.97 -4.76
N THR A 48 14.32 -17.70 -4.44
CA THR A 48 13.87 -17.09 -3.17
C THR A 48 12.36 -17.19 -3.00
N ALA A 49 11.59 -16.98 -4.07
CA ALA A 49 10.14 -17.13 -4.04
C ALA A 49 9.68 -18.53 -3.64
N ALA A 50 10.36 -19.59 -4.10
CA ALA A 50 10.05 -20.96 -3.65
C ALA A 50 10.49 -21.20 -2.19
N GLN A 51 11.62 -20.65 -1.77
CA GLN A 51 12.07 -20.75 -0.38
C GLN A 51 11.09 -20.06 0.58
N ASP A 52 10.57 -18.89 0.21
CA ASP A 52 9.57 -18.16 0.99
C ASP A 52 8.23 -18.89 1.00
N TYR A 53 7.80 -19.43 -0.16
CA TYR A 53 6.52 -20.12 -0.27
C TYR A 53 6.47 -21.43 0.53
N PHE A 54 7.51 -22.26 0.43
CA PHE A 54 7.55 -23.55 1.14
C PHE A 54 8.07 -23.44 2.58
N GLY A 55 8.87 -22.41 2.90
CA GLY A 55 9.58 -22.31 4.17
C GLY A 55 10.40 -23.56 4.47
N SER A 56 10.29 -24.08 5.70
CA SER A 56 11.01 -25.29 6.12
C SER A 56 10.52 -26.58 5.46
N ALA A 57 9.42 -26.57 4.70
CA ALA A 57 8.93 -27.78 4.03
C ALA A 57 9.91 -28.28 2.95
N LEU A 58 10.75 -27.41 2.39
CA LEU A 58 11.81 -27.82 1.44
C LEU A 58 12.95 -28.60 2.11
N ASP A 59 13.09 -28.54 3.42
CA ASP A 59 14.18 -29.22 4.14
C ASP A 59 13.86 -30.67 4.48
N ASN A 60 12.60 -31.09 4.32
CA ASN A 60 12.12 -32.41 4.69
C ASN A 60 11.38 -33.06 3.51
N ASP A 61 11.78 -34.28 3.15
CA ASP A 61 11.20 -35.01 2.02
C ASP A 61 9.71 -35.32 2.20
N GLN A 62 9.26 -35.59 3.43
CA GLN A 62 7.84 -35.82 3.73
C GLN A 62 7.05 -34.54 3.52
N ASP A 63 7.49 -33.43 4.13
CA ASP A 63 6.78 -32.15 4.08
C ASP A 63 6.75 -31.59 2.65
N PHE A 64 7.87 -31.73 1.91
CA PHE A 64 7.96 -31.35 0.50
C PHE A 64 6.94 -32.12 -0.35
N VAL A 65 6.89 -33.45 -0.23
CA VAL A 65 5.95 -34.27 -1.01
C VAL A 65 4.52 -33.95 -0.63
N GLU A 66 4.20 -33.79 0.66
CA GLU A 66 2.85 -33.38 1.09
C GLU A 66 2.44 -32.04 0.47
N TRP A 67 3.36 -31.07 0.38
CA TRP A 67 3.08 -29.78 -0.21
C TRP A 67 2.80 -29.85 -1.72
N ILE A 68 3.65 -30.55 -2.48
CA ILE A 68 3.43 -30.77 -3.93
C ILE A 68 2.14 -31.56 -4.17
N TYR A 69 1.86 -32.54 -3.31
CA TYR A 69 0.66 -33.38 -3.40
C TYR A 69 -0.61 -32.56 -3.11
N GLN A 70 -0.57 -31.67 -2.14
CA GLN A 70 -1.65 -30.74 -1.84
C GLN A 70 -1.89 -29.75 -3.00
N ASN A 71 -0.84 -29.17 -3.57
CA ASN A 71 -0.95 -28.28 -4.73
C ASN A 71 -1.52 -28.99 -5.98
N THR A 72 -1.06 -30.21 -6.23
CA THR A 72 -1.39 -30.95 -7.47
C THR A 72 -2.74 -31.66 -7.38
N PHE A 73 -3.03 -32.31 -6.25
CA PHE A 73 -4.20 -33.19 -6.09
C PHE A 73 -5.22 -32.70 -5.07
N ASN A 74 -4.92 -31.61 -4.34
CA ASN A 74 -5.75 -31.09 -3.24
C ASN A 74 -6.09 -32.17 -2.20
N LYS A 75 -5.08 -32.97 -1.86
CA LYS A 75 -5.17 -34.09 -0.92
C LYS A 75 -4.08 -33.96 0.14
N THR A 76 -4.46 -34.22 1.38
CA THR A 76 -3.54 -34.31 2.51
C THR A 76 -3.15 -35.76 2.78
N ILE A 77 -2.20 -35.98 3.70
CA ILE A 77 -1.86 -37.33 4.20
C ILE A 77 -3.05 -38.07 4.82
N ALA A 78 -4.09 -37.35 5.27
CA ALA A 78 -5.31 -37.97 5.77
C ALA A 78 -6.17 -38.54 4.63
N ASP A 79 -6.10 -37.95 3.45
CA ASP A 79 -6.91 -38.33 2.28
C ASP A 79 -6.27 -39.48 1.49
N ASP A 80 -4.93 -39.48 1.36
CA ASP A 80 -4.19 -40.47 0.55
C ASP A 80 -2.81 -40.82 1.15
N PRO A 81 -2.77 -41.49 2.32
CA PRO A 81 -1.52 -41.82 3.00
C PRO A 81 -0.62 -42.74 2.18
N ASP A 82 -1.21 -43.69 1.42
CA ASP A 82 -0.46 -44.63 0.60
C ASP A 82 0.15 -43.94 -0.63
N GLY A 83 -0.58 -43.01 -1.26
CA GLY A 83 -0.08 -42.21 -2.38
C GLY A 83 1.07 -41.29 -1.97
N ILE A 84 0.95 -40.58 -0.86
CA ILE A 84 2.05 -39.74 -0.34
C ILE A 84 3.26 -40.60 0.03
N ALA A 85 3.07 -41.74 0.72
CA ALA A 85 4.16 -42.64 1.05
C ALA A 85 4.88 -43.17 -0.19
N PHE A 86 4.15 -43.45 -1.28
CA PHE A 86 4.73 -43.83 -2.56
C PHE A 86 5.65 -42.74 -3.12
N TRP A 87 5.22 -41.48 -3.15
CA TRP A 87 6.03 -40.38 -3.70
C TRP A 87 7.24 -40.01 -2.83
N VAL A 88 7.14 -40.13 -1.51
CA VAL A 88 8.30 -39.99 -0.61
C VAL A 88 9.33 -41.09 -0.89
N GLN A 89 8.87 -42.32 -1.14
CA GLN A 89 9.76 -43.42 -1.51
C GLN A 89 10.40 -43.18 -2.90
N GLU A 90 9.64 -42.71 -3.89
CA GLU A 90 10.17 -42.35 -5.21
C GLU A 90 11.22 -41.23 -5.12
N LEU A 91 11.03 -40.24 -4.24
CA LEU A 91 12.04 -39.20 -3.98
C LEU A 91 13.34 -39.78 -3.44
N ALA A 92 13.23 -40.68 -2.46
CA ALA A 92 14.38 -41.36 -1.88
C ALA A 92 15.11 -42.25 -2.90
N ASP A 93 14.37 -42.99 -3.72
CA ASP A 93 14.91 -43.89 -4.73
C ASP A 93 15.60 -43.14 -5.90
N ASN A 94 15.15 -41.91 -6.18
CA ASN A 94 15.78 -41.01 -7.14
C ASN A 94 16.88 -40.12 -6.53
N GLY A 95 17.41 -40.48 -5.36
CA GLY A 95 18.55 -39.80 -4.75
C GLY A 95 18.25 -38.40 -4.22
N GLY A 96 16.97 -38.08 -3.95
CA GLY A 96 16.54 -36.78 -3.45
C GLY A 96 16.30 -35.73 -4.53
N ASP A 97 16.18 -36.12 -5.81
CA ASP A 97 15.88 -35.20 -6.91
C ASP A 97 14.41 -34.75 -6.88
N ARG A 98 14.19 -33.56 -6.32
CA ARG A 98 12.86 -32.97 -6.14
C ARG A 98 12.20 -32.59 -7.46
N GLY A 99 12.97 -32.04 -8.40
CA GLY A 99 12.47 -31.72 -9.73
C GLY A 99 11.97 -32.95 -10.48
N ALA A 100 12.69 -34.07 -10.39
CA ALA A 100 12.27 -35.33 -11.01
C ALA A 100 10.96 -35.87 -10.43
N VAL A 101 10.78 -35.75 -9.11
CA VAL A 101 9.53 -36.15 -8.44
C VAL A 101 8.36 -35.24 -8.82
N VAL A 102 8.57 -33.92 -8.92
CA VAL A 102 7.55 -32.98 -9.39
C VAL A 102 7.10 -33.32 -10.81
N GLU A 103 8.05 -33.57 -11.73
CA GLU A 103 7.73 -33.99 -13.10
C GLU A 103 6.92 -35.30 -13.11
N ALA A 104 7.32 -36.28 -12.31
CA ALA A 104 6.62 -37.57 -12.23
C ALA A 104 5.20 -37.44 -11.65
N ILE A 105 5.00 -36.58 -10.65
CA ILE A 105 3.69 -36.26 -10.07
C ILE A 105 2.79 -35.57 -11.11
N ILE A 106 3.30 -34.56 -11.82
CA ILE A 106 2.58 -33.89 -12.91
C ILE A 106 2.19 -34.90 -14.00
N PHE A 107 3.12 -35.78 -14.38
CA PHE A 107 2.84 -36.83 -15.35
C PHE A 107 1.71 -37.74 -14.87
N ALA A 108 1.76 -38.20 -13.62
CA ALA A 108 0.72 -39.04 -13.01
C ALA A 108 -0.65 -38.35 -12.96
N ALA A 109 -0.69 -37.04 -12.67
CA ALA A 109 -1.92 -36.26 -12.60
C ALA A 109 -2.70 -36.21 -13.92
N LYS A 110 -2.03 -36.44 -15.05
CA LYS A 110 -2.62 -36.41 -16.41
C LYS A 110 -2.94 -37.79 -16.97
N GLN A 111 -2.62 -38.87 -16.26
CA GLN A 111 -2.81 -40.22 -16.79
C GLN A 111 -4.29 -40.63 -16.76
N PRO A 112 -4.86 -41.20 -17.84
CA PRO A 112 -6.27 -41.61 -17.88
C PRO A 112 -6.64 -42.63 -16.81
N GLU A 113 -5.69 -43.44 -16.32
CA GLU A 113 -5.93 -44.40 -15.25
C GLU A 113 -6.22 -43.73 -13.90
N ASN A 114 -5.84 -42.46 -13.74
CA ASN A 114 -6.03 -41.65 -12.53
C ASN A 114 -7.22 -40.68 -12.65
N ALA A 115 -8.12 -40.89 -13.63
CA ALA A 115 -9.28 -40.04 -13.84
C ALA A 115 -10.19 -39.94 -12.61
N GLY A 116 -10.65 -38.72 -12.35
CA GLY A 116 -11.49 -38.36 -11.21
C GLY A 116 -11.24 -36.93 -10.74
N PRO A 117 -11.89 -36.49 -9.64
CA PRO A 117 -11.91 -35.09 -9.23
C PRO A 117 -10.52 -34.43 -9.08
N ALA A 118 -9.53 -35.14 -8.54
CA ALA A 118 -8.18 -34.60 -8.39
C ALA A 118 -7.48 -34.35 -9.74
N GLN A 119 -7.69 -35.22 -10.72
CA GLN A 119 -7.19 -35.01 -12.09
C GLN A 119 -7.94 -33.86 -12.76
N ASP A 120 -9.27 -33.85 -12.66
CA ASP A 120 -10.10 -32.82 -13.27
C ASP A 120 -9.74 -31.43 -12.73
N GLN A 121 -9.55 -31.29 -11.42
CA GLN A 121 -9.07 -30.06 -10.79
C GLN A 121 -7.67 -29.66 -11.29
N PHE A 122 -6.71 -30.58 -11.36
CA PHE A 122 -5.37 -30.27 -11.86
C PHE A 122 -5.42 -29.75 -13.31
N LEU A 123 -6.19 -30.43 -14.17
CA LEU A 123 -6.37 -30.03 -15.56
C LEU A 123 -7.07 -28.67 -15.69
N ASN A 124 -8.07 -28.39 -14.84
CA ASN A 124 -8.74 -27.10 -14.77
C ASN A 124 -7.79 -25.99 -14.34
N ARG A 125 -6.96 -26.21 -13.31
CA ARG A 125 -5.93 -25.25 -12.87
C ARG A 125 -4.89 -24.98 -13.98
N VAL A 126 -4.46 -26.02 -14.70
CA VAL A 126 -3.57 -25.88 -15.85
C VAL A 126 -4.24 -25.10 -16.99
N ALA A 127 -5.53 -25.31 -17.24
CA ALA A 127 -6.28 -24.56 -18.25
C ALA A 127 -6.39 -23.06 -17.90
N VAL A 128 -6.69 -22.74 -16.64
CA VAL A 128 -6.71 -21.36 -16.13
C VAL A 128 -5.32 -20.73 -16.17
N SER A 129 -4.28 -21.46 -15.77
CA SER A 129 -2.88 -21.00 -15.85
C SER A 129 -2.43 -20.71 -17.29
N ASN A 130 -2.84 -21.54 -18.26
CA ASN A 130 -2.61 -21.27 -19.68
C ASN A 130 -3.37 -20.04 -20.19
N TYR A 131 -4.56 -19.79 -19.63
CA TYR A 131 -5.36 -18.62 -19.95
C TYR A 131 -4.71 -17.34 -19.41
N ALA A 132 -4.25 -17.35 -18.16
CA ALA A 132 -3.48 -16.26 -17.57
C ALA A 132 -2.24 -15.93 -18.41
N ALA A 133 -1.44 -16.93 -18.78
CA ALA A 133 -0.24 -16.74 -19.60
C ALA A 133 -0.50 -16.13 -20.99
N GLN A 134 -1.75 -16.13 -21.47
CA GLN A 134 -2.13 -15.58 -22.77
C GLN A 134 -2.79 -14.21 -22.68
N ASN A 135 -3.47 -13.91 -21.57
CA ASN A 135 -4.32 -12.73 -21.44
C ASN A 135 -3.83 -11.74 -20.38
N LEU A 136 -2.95 -12.16 -19.46
CA LEU A 136 -2.32 -11.33 -18.45
C LEU A 136 -0.80 -11.33 -18.68
N ASP A 137 -0.28 -10.25 -19.27
CA ASP A 137 1.13 -10.16 -19.69
C ASP A 137 2.06 -10.09 -18.47
N GLU A 138 1.88 -9.08 -17.63
CA GLU A 138 2.67 -8.84 -16.42
C GLU A 138 2.02 -9.43 -15.17
N ALA A 139 2.82 -9.74 -14.15
CA ALA A 139 2.30 -10.21 -12.87
C ALA A 139 1.54 -9.07 -12.15
N PRO A 140 0.40 -9.35 -11.49
CA PRO A 140 -0.29 -8.36 -10.68
C PRO A 140 0.55 -8.02 -9.44
N ALA A 141 0.35 -6.82 -8.89
CA ALA A 141 1.05 -6.35 -7.69
C ALA A 141 0.84 -7.28 -6.49
N ASP A 142 -0.37 -7.84 -6.35
CA ASP A 142 -0.67 -8.91 -5.42
C ASP A 142 -0.66 -10.27 -6.12
N LEU A 143 0.40 -11.05 -5.90
CA LEU A 143 0.53 -12.41 -6.42
C LEU A 143 -0.49 -13.39 -5.82
N GLY A 144 -1.14 -13.04 -4.70
CA GLY A 144 -2.25 -13.78 -4.11
C GLY A 144 -3.44 -13.92 -5.06
N SER A 145 -3.67 -12.92 -5.92
CA SER A 145 -4.74 -12.91 -6.91
C SER A 145 -4.65 -14.04 -7.96
N LEU A 146 -3.45 -14.60 -8.15
CA LEU A 146 -3.23 -15.73 -9.06
C LEU A 146 -3.30 -17.10 -8.37
N ARG A 147 -3.52 -17.16 -7.05
CA ARG A 147 -3.52 -18.44 -6.31
C ARG A 147 -4.82 -19.22 -6.48
N PHE A 148 -4.70 -20.53 -6.63
CA PHE A 148 -5.84 -21.45 -6.81
C PHE A 148 -6.54 -21.85 -5.51
N ASP A 149 -5.96 -21.52 -4.36
CA ASP A 149 -6.54 -21.72 -3.03
C ASP A 149 -6.94 -20.40 -2.36
N ASP A 150 -6.95 -19.30 -3.12
CA ASP A 150 -7.33 -17.97 -2.62
C ASP A 150 -8.33 -17.26 -3.54
N GLU A 151 -7.88 -16.50 -4.54
CA GLU A 151 -8.80 -15.70 -5.36
C GLU A 151 -9.33 -16.45 -6.60
N LEU A 152 -8.51 -17.26 -7.28
CA LEU A 152 -8.97 -17.98 -8.47
C LEU A 152 -9.86 -19.20 -8.16
N MET A 153 -9.68 -19.83 -6.99
CA MET A 153 -10.48 -20.96 -6.47
C MET A 153 -10.96 -21.97 -7.52
N VAL A 154 -10.02 -22.69 -8.13
CA VAL A 154 -10.32 -23.65 -9.20
C VAL A 154 -10.49 -25.07 -8.65
N SER A 155 -11.63 -25.71 -8.94
CA SER A 155 -12.00 -27.07 -8.53
C SER A 155 -12.19 -28.02 -9.72
N ASP A 156 -12.71 -29.22 -9.47
CA ASP A 156 -13.11 -30.19 -10.50
C ASP A 156 -14.40 -29.79 -11.25
N ASP A 157 -15.08 -28.71 -10.85
CA ASP A 157 -16.24 -28.17 -11.55
C ASP A 157 -15.81 -27.16 -12.63
N ASP A 158 -16.15 -27.43 -13.90
CA ASP A 158 -15.90 -26.55 -15.05
C ASP A 158 -16.40 -25.11 -14.83
N ALA A 159 -17.44 -24.90 -14.01
CA ALA A 159 -17.93 -23.56 -13.70
C ALA A 159 -16.88 -22.68 -12.98
N THR A 160 -15.98 -23.30 -12.20
CA THR A 160 -14.89 -22.57 -11.53
C THR A 160 -13.81 -22.11 -12.50
N VAL A 161 -13.62 -22.82 -13.63
CA VAL A 161 -12.71 -22.37 -14.69
C VAL A 161 -13.19 -21.07 -15.30
N THR A 162 -14.48 -20.96 -15.61
CA THR A 162 -15.04 -19.71 -16.16
C THR A 162 -14.91 -18.56 -15.17
N ALA A 163 -15.24 -18.76 -13.90
CA ALA A 163 -15.09 -17.71 -12.89
C ALA A 163 -13.64 -17.25 -12.71
N ALA A 164 -12.67 -18.18 -12.76
CA ALA A 164 -11.25 -17.84 -12.68
C ALA A 164 -10.75 -17.13 -13.94
N GLN A 165 -11.27 -17.47 -15.12
CA GLN A 165 -10.97 -16.75 -16.37
C GLN A 165 -11.53 -15.33 -16.34
N ASP A 166 -12.76 -15.14 -15.86
CA ASP A 166 -13.34 -13.80 -15.67
C ASP A 166 -12.49 -12.97 -14.70
N SER A 167 -11.96 -13.59 -13.62
CA SER A 167 -11.05 -12.90 -12.68
C SER A 167 -9.71 -12.52 -13.32
N ILE A 168 -9.18 -13.36 -14.22
CA ILE A 168 -7.97 -13.03 -15.00
C ILE A 168 -8.25 -11.89 -15.98
N ASP A 169 -9.41 -11.87 -16.63
CA ASP A 169 -9.81 -10.79 -17.53
C ASP A 169 -9.93 -9.47 -16.75
N ASP A 170 -10.54 -9.50 -15.56
CA ASP A 170 -10.60 -8.33 -14.68
C ASP A 170 -9.18 -7.83 -14.33
N LEU A 171 -8.26 -8.72 -13.96
CA LEU A 171 -6.85 -8.38 -13.69
C LEU A 171 -6.10 -7.84 -14.91
N ALA A 172 -6.43 -8.32 -16.12
CA ALA A 172 -5.82 -7.86 -17.37
C ALA A 172 -6.39 -6.53 -17.87
N ASP A 173 -7.64 -6.22 -17.49
CA ASP A 173 -8.32 -4.94 -17.74
C ASP A 173 -7.98 -3.89 -16.68
N GLU A 174 -7.43 -4.28 -15.51
CA GLU A 174 -6.72 -3.36 -14.65
C GLU A 174 -5.51 -2.83 -15.44
N GLU A 175 -5.42 -1.49 -15.60
CA GLU A 175 -4.24 -0.87 -16.20
C GLU A 175 -3.02 -1.47 -15.48
N PRO A 176 -2.04 -2.03 -16.22
CA PRO A 176 -0.85 -2.58 -15.60
C PRO A 176 -0.33 -1.52 -14.64
N VAL A 177 -0.02 -1.94 -13.41
CA VAL A 177 0.60 -1.05 -12.45
C VAL A 177 1.96 -0.69 -13.05
N ASP A 178 2.00 0.42 -13.79
CA ASP A 178 3.24 1.03 -14.26
C ASP A 178 4.13 1.09 -13.02
N PRO A 179 5.30 0.43 -13.00
CA PRO A 179 6.23 0.54 -11.87
C PRO A 179 6.69 1.99 -11.65
N GLY A 180 6.18 2.93 -12.45
CA GLY A 180 6.65 4.26 -12.66
C GLY A 180 7.76 4.20 -13.69
N VAL A 181 7.97 5.31 -14.40
CA VAL A 181 9.33 5.58 -14.86
C VAL A 181 10.20 5.59 -13.60
N PRO A 182 11.24 4.74 -13.47
CA PRO A 182 12.10 4.77 -12.30
C PRO A 182 12.62 6.19 -12.07
N GLY A 183 12.66 6.65 -10.83
CA GLY A 183 13.31 7.91 -10.52
C GLY A 183 14.81 7.84 -10.72
N ASP A 184 15.43 9.00 -10.72
CA ASP A 184 16.86 9.18 -10.85
C ASP A 184 17.57 8.84 -9.53
N GLU A 185 18.79 8.32 -9.64
CA GLU A 185 19.69 8.14 -8.50
C GLU A 185 20.70 9.29 -8.43
N PHE A 186 20.73 9.97 -7.29
CA PHE A 186 21.62 11.09 -6.99
C PHE A 186 22.65 10.68 -5.96
N LEU A 187 23.88 10.43 -6.41
CA LEU A 187 25.01 10.15 -5.52
C LEU A 187 25.60 11.44 -4.95
N LEU A 188 25.51 11.61 -3.63
CA LEU A 188 26.14 12.72 -2.91
C LEU A 188 27.66 12.57 -2.84
N THR A 189 28.33 13.69 -2.61
CA THR A 189 29.78 13.80 -2.62
C THR A 189 30.26 14.39 -1.30
N SER A 190 31.56 14.32 -1.00
CA SER A 190 32.13 15.06 0.16
C SER A 190 32.19 16.59 -0.04
N GLY A 191 31.49 17.10 -1.06
CA GLY A 191 31.38 18.51 -1.41
C GLY A 191 30.10 19.15 -0.87
N THR A 192 29.67 20.26 -1.49
CA THR A 192 28.34 20.80 -1.27
C THR A 192 27.46 20.40 -2.45
N ASP A 193 26.44 19.62 -2.18
CA ASP A 193 25.51 19.10 -3.15
C ASP A 193 24.21 19.93 -3.21
N ARG A 194 23.71 20.06 -4.44
CA ARG A 194 22.51 20.81 -4.77
C ARG A 194 21.76 20.06 -5.85
N PHE A 195 20.91 19.13 -5.44
CA PHE A 195 20.14 18.31 -6.35
C PHE A 195 18.66 18.70 -6.32
N THR A 196 18.03 18.50 -7.46
CA THR A 196 16.58 18.61 -7.64
C THR A 196 16.17 17.40 -8.44
N GLY A 197 15.27 16.61 -7.87
CA GLY A 197 14.72 15.41 -8.43
C GLY A 197 13.73 15.66 -9.56
N THR A 198 13.02 14.60 -9.92
CA THR A 198 12.15 14.47 -11.07
C THR A 198 10.69 14.49 -10.61
N ALA A 199 9.79 13.87 -11.38
CA ALA A 199 8.40 13.67 -10.98
C ALA A 199 8.13 12.21 -10.56
N ASN A 200 9.17 11.40 -10.53
CA ASN A 200 9.15 9.98 -10.19
C ASN A 200 9.84 9.79 -8.84
N ASN A 201 9.80 8.56 -8.31
CA ASN A 201 10.41 8.23 -7.02
C ASN A 201 11.94 8.16 -7.14
N ASP A 202 12.63 9.23 -6.78
CA ASP A 202 14.08 9.34 -6.84
C ASP A 202 14.78 8.81 -5.59
N PHE A 203 16.05 8.47 -5.75
CA PHE A 203 16.92 7.97 -4.67
C PHE A 203 18.14 8.86 -4.49
N PHE A 204 18.33 9.42 -3.29
CA PHE A 204 19.51 10.18 -2.90
C PHE A 204 20.40 9.28 -2.05
N ASP A 205 21.51 8.84 -2.64
CA ASP A 205 22.49 7.98 -1.97
C ASP A 205 23.63 8.81 -1.41
N ALA A 206 23.85 8.73 -0.10
CA ALA A 206 24.87 9.50 0.61
C ALA A 206 25.80 8.59 1.42
N PRO A 207 26.70 7.84 0.76
CA PRO A 207 27.65 6.97 1.43
C PRO A 207 28.77 7.74 2.14
N ILE A 208 29.52 7.09 3.01
CA ILE A 208 30.77 7.65 3.52
C ILE A 208 31.79 7.77 2.40
N MET A 209 32.36 8.98 2.29
CA MET A 209 33.32 9.31 1.25
C MET A 209 34.71 9.57 1.82
N GLN A 210 35.75 9.26 1.05
CA GLN A 210 37.11 9.65 1.40
C GLN A 210 37.29 11.15 1.15
N ASN A 211 37.79 11.89 2.14
CA ASN A 211 38.10 13.31 1.97
C ASN A 211 39.33 13.46 1.03
N PRO A 212 39.17 14.06 -0.17
CA PRO A 212 40.24 14.12 -1.17
C PRO A 212 41.36 15.11 -0.80
N PHE A 213 41.13 16.01 0.16
CA PHE A 213 42.07 17.05 0.55
C PHE A 213 42.91 16.68 1.78
N ALA A 214 42.28 16.17 2.83
CA ALA A 214 42.92 15.90 4.12
C ALA A 214 43.30 14.42 4.33
N GLY A 215 42.71 13.50 3.55
CA GLY A 215 42.70 12.06 3.86
C GLY A 215 41.79 11.75 5.05
N GLY A 216 41.29 10.50 5.12
CA GLY A 216 40.27 10.09 6.10
C GLY A 216 38.86 9.99 5.50
N VAL A 217 37.89 9.59 6.32
CA VAL A 217 36.46 9.48 5.97
C VAL A 217 35.72 10.78 6.28
N SER A 218 34.65 11.06 5.54
CA SER A 218 33.75 12.20 5.73
C SER A 218 32.36 11.83 5.24
N ASN A 219 31.32 12.37 5.88
CA ASN A 219 29.96 12.28 5.36
C ASN A 219 29.88 12.90 3.96
N SER A 220 29.06 12.32 3.09
CA SER A 220 28.62 12.96 1.85
C SER A 220 27.34 13.76 2.03
N LEU A 221 26.51 13.44 3.04
CA LEU A 221 25.45 14.30 3.54
C LEU A 221 25.97 15.20 4.67
N SER A 222 25.84 16.51 4.50
CA SER A 222 26.41 17.54 5.37
C SER A 222 25.43 18.68 5.62
N THR A 223 25.76 19.53 6.59
CA THR A 223 25.02 20.77 6.86
C THR A 223 25.01 21.74 5.66
N ALA A 224 25.89 21.56 4.68
CA ALA A 224 25.97 22.43 3.50
C ALA A 224 24.95 22.08 2.41
N ASP A 225 24.38 20.87 2.45
CA ASP A 225 23.64 20.30 1.32
C ASP A 225 22.22 20.81 1.23
N ARG A 226 21.73 20.82 -0.02
CA ARG A 226 20.36 21.21 -0.36
C ARG A 226 19.79 20.23 -1.36
N LEU A 227 18.87 19.40 -0.90
CA LEU A 227 18.23 18.38 -1.70
C LEU A 227 16.75 18.71 -1.84
N ASP A 228 16.21 18.49 -3.02
CA ASP A 228 14.79 18.63 -3.33
C ASP A 228 14.41 17.39 -4.13
N GLY A 229 13.53 16.52 -3.63
CA GLY A 229 13.13 15.31 -4.37
C GLY A 229 12.17 15.61 -5.53
N GLY A 230 11.54 16.79 -5.55
CA GLY A 230 10.60 17.14 -6.59
C GLY A 230 9.21 16.57 -6.31
N ALA A 231 8.68 15.76 -7.21
CA ALA A 231 7.42 15.05 -7.02
C ALA A 231 7.67 13.54 -7.12
N GLY A 232 6.81 12.74 -6.49
CA GLY A 232 7.07 11.32 -6.29
C GLY A 232 7.10 11.03 -4.79
N THR A 233 7.55 9.84 -4.45
CA THR A 233 7.97 9.46 -3.09
C THR A 233 9.47 9.27 -3.11
N ASP A 234 10.19 10.27 -2.63
CA ASP A 234 11.63 10.33 -2.76
C ASP A 234 12.31 9.83 -1.48
N THR A 235 13.44 9.14 -1.65
CA THR A 235 14.17 8.51 -0.55
C THR A 235 15.58 9.05 -0.44
N LEU A 236 16.00 9.39 0.77
CA LEU A 236 17.38 9.69 1.14
C LEU A 236 17.92 8.57 2.02
N TYR A 237 19.03 7.95 1.62
CA TYR A 237 19.82 7.05 2.46
C TYR A 237 21.17 7.72 2.74
N ALA A 238 21.58 7.79 4.01
CA ALA A 238 22.90 8.34 4.35
C ALA A 238 23.64 7.55 5.41
N GLU A 239 24.88 7.21 5.11
CA GLU A 239 25.85 6.71 6.07
C GLU A 239 26.50 7.92 6.78
N LEU A 240 26.48 7.92 8.11
CA LEU A 240 26.85 9.08 8.91
C LEU A 240 27.86 8.74 10.01
N VAL A 241 28.83 9.62 10.16
CA VAL A 241 29.59 9.86 11.39
C VAL A 241 29.33 11.28 11.89
N SER A 242 29.88 11.66 13.05
CA SER A 242 29.78 13.04 13.55
C SER A 242 30.35 14.07 12.55
N GLU A 243 29.68 15.21 12.35
CA GLU A 243 30.16 16.27 11.45
C GLU A 243 31.18 17.17 12.15
N PHE A 244 32.31 17.45 11.48
CA PHE A 244 33.38 18.30 12.02
C PHE A 244 33.41 19.67 11.35
N VAL A 245 33.71 20.72 12.13
CA VAL A 245 33.91 22.06 11.57
C VAL A 245 35.31 22.16 10.94
N GLY A 246 35.37 22.09 9.61
CA GLY A 246 36.63 22.17 8.85
C GLY A 246 37.46 20.89 8.95
N THR A 247 38.67 20.98 9.51
CA THR A 247 39.55 19.80 9.74
C THR A 247 39.83 19.58 11.23
N ASP A 248 39.04 20.21 12.11
CA ASP A 248 39.23 20.15 13.56
C ASP A 248 38.31 19.10 14.17
N THR A 249 38.90 17.97 14.56
CA THR A 249 38.18 16.84 15.18
C THR A 249 37.72 17.15 16.62
N SER A 250 38.05 18.32 17.17
CA SER A 250 37.59 18.76 18.50
C SER A 250 36.35 19.66 18.46
N THR A 251 35.94 20.10 17.26
CA THR A 251 34.76 20.93 17.05
C THR A 251 33.75 20.15 16.21
N ILE A 252 32.82 19.49 16.89
CA ILE A 252 31.73 18.71 16.28
C ILE A 252 30.49 19.60 16.16
N THR A 253 29.74 19.41 15.08
CA THR A 253 28.40 19.97 14.86
C THR A 253 27.46 18.84 14.46
N ASP A 254 26.16 19.08 14.58
CA ASP A 254 25.14 18.14 14.13
C ASP A 254 25.04 18.17 12.61
N VAL A 255 24.67 17.03 12.01
CA VAL A 255 24.39 16.92 10.58
C VAL A 255 23.04 17.60 10.32
N GLN A 256 23.05 18.77 9.66
CA GLN A 256 21.85 19.59 9.45
C GLN A 256 21.59 19.91 7.97
N PRO A 257 21.26 18.91 7.13
CA PRO A 257 20.97 19.13 5.72
C PRO A 257 19.69 19.95 5.53
N ARG A 258 19.48 20.46 4.32
CA ARG A 258 18.21 21.07 3.92
C ARG A 258 17.55 20.20 2.88
N THR A 259 16.45 19.55 3.25
CA THR A 259 15.68 18.70 2.33
C THR A 259 14.27 19.25 2.15
N THR A 260 13.69 19.03 0.99
CA THR A 260 12.28 19.32 0.68
C THR A 260 11.78 18.25 -0.28
N SER A 261 10.53 17.83 -0.14
CA SER A 261 9.97 16.74 -0.96
C SER A 261 10.86 15.48 -0.92
N ILE A 262 11.34 15.11 0.26
CA ILE A 262 11.98 13.81 0.49
C ILE A 262 11.17 13.17 1.60
N GLU A 263 10.28 12.26 1.21
CA GLU A 263 9.29 11.66 2.10
C GLU A 263 9.91 10.58 3.00
N ILE A 264 10.99 9.93 2.55
CA ILE A 264 11.67 8.86 3.29
C ILE A 264 13.12 9.27 3.54
N ALA A 265 13.54 9.29 4.80
CA ALA A 265 14.93 9.54 5.20
C ALA A 265 15.45 8.44 6.13
N GLU A 266 16.48 7.74 5.69
CA GLU A 266 17.08 6.62 6.41
C GLU A 266 18.56 6.92 6.68
N PHE A 267 18.98 6.68 7.92
CA PHE A 267 20.32 6.99 8.38
C PHE A 267 21.00 5.76 8.96
N GLU A 268 22.18 5.45 8.45
CA GLU A 268 23.10 4.47 9.00
C GLU A 268 24.14 5.21 9.84
N ALA A 269 23.99 5.19 11.16
CA ALA A 269 25.00 5.71 12.07
C ALA A 269 26.13 4.67 12.20
N LEU A 270 27.35 5.05 11.85
CA LEU A 270 28.50 4.17 11.93
C LEU A 270 29.19 4.30 13.29
N ASP A 271 29.54 3.16 13.89
CA ASP A 271 30.33 3.16 15.12
C ASP A 271 31.76 3.67 14.85
N MET A 272 32.24 4.51 15.76
CA MET A 272 33.59 5.04 15.76
C MET A 272 34.33 4.57 17.01
N SER A 273 35.16 3.53 16.87
CA SER A 273 36.02 3.05 17.97
C SER A 273 36.84 4.18 18.64
N GLY A 274 36.53 4.49 19.90
CA GLY A 274 37.15 5.57 20.68
C GLY A 274 36.70 5.59 22.14
N GLU A 275 37.41 6.31 23.03
CA GLU A 275 36.96 6.48 24.42
C GLU A 275 35.79 7.47 24.50
N GLY A 276 34.58 6.94 24.33
CA GLY A 276 33.30 7.63 24.44
C GLY A 276 32.32 7.09 23.39
N GLU A 277 31.13 6.67 23.82
CA GLU A 277 29.97 6.43 22.94
C GLU A 277 29.77 7.71 22.12
N ASN A 278 30.06 7.66 20.81
CA ASN A 278 29.90 8.80 19.91
C ASN A 278 28.56 8.67 19.21
N THR A 279 27.53 9.27 19.79
CA THR A 279 26.21 9.36 19.18
C THR A 279 26.25 10.28 17.95
N VAL A 280 25.76 9.80 16.82
CA VAL A 280 25.53 10.61 15.62
C VAL A 280 24.26 11.43 15.83
N VAL A 281 24.31 12.73 15.56
CA VAL A 281 23.17 13.63 15.71
C VAL A 281 22.80 14.24 14.36
N VAL A 282 21.52 14.09 13.99
CA VAL A 282 20.90 14.73 12.82
C VAL A 282 19.89 15.78 13.31
N ASP A 283 20.11 17.03 12.93
CA ASP A 283 19.15 18.12 13.17
C ASP A 283 18.20 18.23 11.96
N ALA A 284 16.98 17.71 12.15
CA ALA A 284 15.94 17.61 11.15
C ALA A 284 15.07 18.88 11.03
N SER A 285 15.45 20.00 11.67
CA SER A 285 14.68 21.26 11.64
C SER A 285 14.43 21.83 10.24
N LYS A 286 15.20 21.38 9.24
CA LYS A 286 15.14 21.84 7.84
C LYS A 286 14.88 20.70 6.85
N MET A 287 14.33 19.59 7.33
CA MET A 287 13.88 18.49 6.50
C MET A 287 12.36 18.57 6.35
N LEU A 288 11.91 19.17 5.24
CA LEU A 288 10.49 19.46 4.98
C LEU A 288 9.86 18.33 4.16
N GLY A 289 8.62 17.95 4.50
CA GLY A 289 7.88 16.93 3.76
C GLY A 289 8.11 15.49 4.20
N VAL A 290 9.01 15.26 5.15
CA VAL A 290 9.35 13.91 5.65
C VAL A 290 8.11 13.20 6.19
N GLN A 291 7.88 11.96 5.78
CA GLN A 291 6.80 11.09 6.25
C GLN A 291 7.33 9.89 7.04
N LYS A 292 8.48 9.35 6.63
CA LYS A 292 9.20 8.29 7.31
C LYS A 292 10.63 8.72 7.58
N ILE A 293 11.08 8.56 8.82
CA ILE A 293 12.47 8.88 9.18
C ILE A 293 12.98 7.96 10.27
N GLY A 294 14.23 7.53 10.18
CA GLY A 294 14.76 6.61 11.18
C GLY A 294 16.16 6.09 10.92
N SER A 295 16.55 5.16 11.78
CA SER A 295 17.79 4.41 11.67
C SER A 295 17.61 3.20 10.76
N ALA A 296 18.58 2.94 9.90
CA ALA A 296 18.66 1.77 9.04
C ALA A 296 20.10 1.22 9.06
N TYR A 297 20.26 -0.06 9.40
CA TYR A 297 21.55 -0.78 9.41
C TYR A 297 22.63 -0.17 10.33
N SER A 298 22.25 0.68 11.29
CA SER A 298 23.21 1.40 12.12
C SER A 298 23.97 0.48 13.06
N ASP A 299 25.30 0.64 13.07
CA ASP A 299 26.19 0.05 14.05
C ASP A 299 26.35 0.95 15.29
N GLY A 300 26.20 2.27 15.15
CA GLY A 300 26.30 3.25 16.24
C GLY A 300 24.97 3.90 16.61
N ASP A 301 24.96 4.64 17.72
CA ASP A 301 23.77 5.36 18.20
C ASP A 301 23.39 6.55 17.32
N LEU A 302 22.08 6.72 17.12
CA LEU A 302 21.49 7.82 16.36
C LEU A 302 20.54 8.66 17.21
N VAL A 303 20.74 9.97 17.19
CA VAL A 303 19.78 10.98 17.67
C VAL A 303 19.28 11.80 16.48
N ILE A 304 17.97 11.88 16.34
CA ILE A 304 17.30 12.80 15.41
C ILE A 304 16.61 13.87 16.25
N GLU A 305 17.00 15.13 16.10
CA GLU A 305 16.44 16.23 16.85
C GLU A 305 15.76 17.28 15.97
N ASN A 306 14.92 18.11 16.61
CA ASN A 306 14.12 19.15 15.97
C ASN A 306 13.28 18.64 14.78
N LEU A 307 12.81 17.39 14.85
CA LEU A 307 12.01 16.79 13.79
C LEU A 307 10.69 17.57 13.63
N THR A 308 10.48 18.11 12.44
CA THR A 308 9.29 18.87 12.08
C THR A 308 8.26 18.00 11.34
N THR A 309 6.98 18.37 11.43
CA THR A 309 5.88 17.79 10.64
C THR A 309 5.45 18.70 9.49
N LEU A 310 6.23 19.74 9.19
CA LEU A 310 5.94 20.64 8.08
C LEU A 310 5.88 19.88 6.75
N ALA A 311 4.93 20.25 5.90
CA ALA A 311 4.86 19.83 4.51
C ALA A 311 5.93 20.54 3.66
N ASN A 312 5.99 20.20 2.38
CA ASN A 312 7.02 20.67 1.43
C ASN A 312 7.00 22.20 1.25
N ASP A 313 5.86 22.85 1.56
CA ASP A 313 5.71 24.31 1.52
C ASP A 313 6.37 25.05 2.70
N GLY A 314 6.84 24.33 3.72
CA GLY A 314 7.46 24.88 4.92
C GLY A 314 6.51 25.67 5.82
N SER A 315 5.20 25.53 5.64
CA SER A 315 4.18 26.29 6.39
C SER A 315 2.99 25.46 6.86
N THR A 316 2.59 24.45 6.10
CA THR A 316 1.50 23.55 6.45
C THR A 316 2.00 22.53 7.47
N ILE A 317 1.40 22.51 8.65
CA ILE A 317 1.73 21.57 9.72
C ILE A 317 0.88 20.31 9.55
N ARG A 318 1.50 19.13 9.50
CA ARG A 318 0.82 17.83 9.45
C ARG A 318 0.66 17.23 10.85
N ASN A 319 -0.25 16.27 11.01
CA ASN A 319 -0.36 15.57 12.28
C ASN A 319 0.88 14.72 12.55
N THR A 320 1.30 14.64 13.81
CA THR A 320 2.37 13.71 14.21
C THR A 320 2.00 12.25 13.91
N SER A 321 0.72 11.91 13.84
CA SER A 321 0.26 10.57 13.43
C SER A 321 0.51 10.22 11.96
N GLU A 322 0.88 11.20 11.13
CA GLU A 322 1.28 11.00 9.73
C GLU A 322 2.78 10.69 9.61
N MET A 323 3.52 10.72 10.71
CA MET A 323 4.95 10.40 10.76
C MET A 323 5.16 8.94 11.16
N THR A 324 6.04 8.26 10.43
CA THR A 324 6.55 6.93 10.77
C THR A 324 8.00 7.07 11.25
N ILE A 325 8.29 6.57 12.45
CA ILE A 325 9.66 6.45 12.96
C ILE A 325 10.12 5.00 12.78
N THR A 326 11.29 4.80 12.18
CA THR A 326 11.82 3.46 11.93
C THR A 326 13.14 3.19 12.66
N MET A 327 13.27 1.99 13.19
CA MET A 327 14.53 1.40 13.61
C MET A 327 14.64 0.07 12.87
N ASP A 328 15.39 0.08 11.78
CA ASP A 328 15.56 -1.08 10.91
C ASP A 328 16.97 -1.62 11.01
N HIS A 329 17.11 -2.91 11.36
CA HIS A 329 18.38 -3.62 11.55
C HIS A 329 19.42 -2.91 12.43
N THR A 330 19.54 -3.33 13.69
CA THR A 330 20.63 -2.93 14.59
C THR A 330 21.86 -3.82 14.38
N ASP A 331 23.04 -3.36 14.79
CA ASP A 331 24.32 -4.11 14.78
C ASP A 331 24.20 -5.55 15.37
N ASN A 332 23.22 -5.79 16.25
CA ASN A 332 22.97 -7.06 16.93
C ASN A 332 24.19 -7.58 17.71
N PHE A 333 24.89 -6.69 18.41
CA PHE A 333 26.04 -6.96 19.30
C PHE A 333 27.26 -7.55 18.57
N ASN A 334 27.45 -7.20 17.30
CA ASN A 334 28.41 -7.90 16.45
C ASN A 334 29.85 -7.33 16.56
N SER A 335 30.01 -6.08 17.01
CA SER A 335 31.28 -5.36 16.93
C SER A 335 31.82 -4.83 18.28
N ASP A 336 30.96 -4.47 19.24
CA ASP A 336 31.36 -3.73 20.45
C ASP A 336 30.61 -4.11 21.75
N GLU A 337 29.79 -5.16 21.73
CA GLU A 337 28.93 -5.60 22.85
C GLU A 337 27.78 -4.64 23.22
N ASP A 338 27.46 -3.67 22.36
CA ASP A 338 26.25 -2.85 22.45
C ASP A 338 25.38 -3.03 21.19
N ALA A 339 24.12 -2.59 21.24
CA ALA A 339 23.30 -2.46 20.04
C ALA A 339 22.91 -1.01 19.82
N SER A 340 22.85 -0.59 18.56
CA SER A 340 22.53 0.80 18.22
C SER A 340 21.20 1.25 18.83
N ASP A 341 21.23 2.42 19.49
CA ASP A 341 20.03 3.09 20.00
C ASP A 341 19.53 4.16 19.02
N LEU A 342 18.20 4.37 18.99
CA LEU A 342 17.56 5.49 18.31
C LEU A 342 16.77 6.35 19.29
N THR A 343 17.10 7.63 19.32
CA THR A 343 16.32 8.65 20.03
C THR A 343 15.81 9.70 19.05
N VAL A 344 14.50 9.99 19.07
CA VAL A 344 13.89 11.02 18.21
C VAL A 344 13.21 12.09 19.05
N PHE A 345 13.60 13.35 18.83
CA PHE A 345 12.97 14.53 19.40
C PHE A 345 12.24 15.32 18.32
N PHE A 346 10.91 15.38 18.45
CA PHE A 346 10.09 16.32 17.70
C PHE A 346 10.27 17.73 18.24
N ASP A 347 10.31 18.71 17.35
CA ASP A 347 10.19 20.12 17.71
C ASP A 347 8.78 20.36 18.30
N GLU A 348 8.73 21.03 19.46
CA GLU A 348 7.50 21.23 20.21
C GLU A 348 6.44 22.03 19.45
N ASP A 349 6.85 22.91 18.52
CA ASP A 349 5.94 23.75 17.74
C ASP A 349 5.18 22.94 16.68
N TYR A 350 5.70 21.76 16.31
CA TYR A 350 5.13 20.88 15.27
C TYR A 350 4.56 19.57 15.82
N LEU A 351 4.49 19.42 17.14
CA LEU A 351 3.88 18.27 17.81
C LEU A 351 2.35 18.45 17.92
N VAL A 352 1.63 18.20 16.83
CA VAL A 352 0.16 18.36 16.76
C VAL A 352 -0.58 17.04 16.59
N THR A 353 -1.70 16.90 17.30
CA THR A 353 -2.60 15.73 17.21
C THR A 353 -4.02 16.19 16.91
N GLY A 354 -4.71 15.49 16.00
CA GLY A 354 -6.14 15.67 15.76
C GLY A 354 -6.52 16.86 14.87
N GLN A 355 -5.59 17.42 14.08
CA GLN A 355 -5.97 18.28 12.96
C GLN A 355 -6.61 17.41 11.89
N GLN A 356 -7.94 17.50 11.74
CA GLN A 356 -8.62 16.87 10.62
C GLN A 356 -8.36 17.73 9.37
N THR A 357 -7.66 17.19 8.37
CA THR A 357 -7.54 17.80 7.02
C THR A 357 -8.77 17.52 6.14
N SER A 358 -9.86 17.02 6.73
CA SER A 358 -11.15 16.81 6.08
C SER A 358 -12.22 17.75 6.67
N GLY A 359 -12.83 18.54 5.79
CA GLY A 359 -13.77 19.64 6.04
C GLY A 359 -14.85 19.38 7.09
N ALA A 360 -15.10 20.41 7.91
CA ALA A 360 -16.17 20.43 8.90
C ALA A 360 -17.55 20.29 8.20
N GLN A 361 -18.34 19.29 8.59
CA GLN A 361 -19.68 19.07 8.04
C GLN A 361 -20.76 19.65 8.98
N LEU A 362 -21.72 20.39 8.42
CA LEU A 362 -22.91 20.92 9.13
C LEU A 362 -24.21 20.30 8.59
N LEU A 363 -24.91 19.50 9.40
CA LEU A 363 -26.20 18.88 9.05
C LEU A 363 -27.36 19.82 9.35
N VAL A 364 -28.15 20.17 8.32
CA VAL A 364 -29.36 20.97 8.49
C VAL A 364 -30.59 20.11 8.26
N ARG A 365 -31.38 19.92 9.33
CA ARG A 365 -32.67 19.22 9.28
C ARG A 365 -33.79 20.25 9.42
N LEU A 366 -34.50 20.50 8.33
CA LEU A 366 -35.58 21.47 8.25
C LEU A 366 -36.87 20.78 7.80
N VAL A 367 -37.93 20.84 8.61
CA VAL A 367 -39.22 20.27 8.21
C VAL A 367 -40.38 20.95 8.93
N ASN A 368 -41.40 21.32 8.17
CA ASN A 368 -42.75 21.59 8.65
C ASN A 368 -43.53 20.27 8.62
N ALA A 369 -43.50 19.54 9.74
CA ALA A 369 -44.05 18.20 9.86
C ALA A 369 -45.55 18.09 9.49
N VAL A 370 -46.34 19.14 9.73
CA VAL A 370 -47.78 19.15 9.41
C VAL A 370 -47.99 19.20 7.89
N GLU A 371 -47.19 20.00 7.18
CA GLU A 371 -47.28 20.12 5.74
C GLU A 371 -46.68 18.91 5.03
N ASN A 372 -45.59 18.37 5.58
CA ASN A 372 -44.94 17.16 5.09
C ASN A 372 -45.88 15.94 5.13
N GLU A 373 -46.60 15.75 6.24
CA GLU A 373 -47.59 14.67 6.37
C GLU A 373 -48.79 14.85 5.42
N ALA A 374 -49.12 16.09 5.07
CA ALA A 374 -50.15 16.39 4.08
C ALA A 374 -49.68 16.21 2.62
N GLY A 375 -48.41 15.80 2.40
CA GLY A 375 -47.80 15.67 1.08
C GLY A 375 -47.63 17.02 0.37
N ARG A 376 -47.51 18.10 1.14
CA ARG A 376 -47.34 19.48 0.64
C ARG A 376 -45.90 19.95 0.87
N ASN A 377 -45.62 21.19 0.48
CA ASN A 377 -44.32 21.82 0.66
C ASN A 377 -43.84 21.75 2.12
N SER A 378 -42.79 20.96 2.33
CA SER A 378 -42.26 20.62 3.64
C SER A 378 -41.53 21.77 4.34
N VAL A 379 -41.32 22.91 3.67
CA VAL A 379 -40.72 24.10 4.28
C VAL A 379 -41.65 25.31 4.22
N GLU A 380 -42.96 25.09 4.10
CA GLU A 380 -43.95 26.16 4.18
C GLU A 380 -43.74 26.99 5.46
N LYS A 381 -43.74 28.32 5.31
CA LYS A 381 -43.56 29.35 6.37
C LYS A 381 -42.13 29.52 6.91
N PHE A 382 -41.13 28.84 6.36
CA PHE A 382 -39.74 29.20 6.59
C PHE A 382 -39.35 30.41 5.72
N ASN A 383 -38.46 31.27 6.23
CA ASN A 383 -38.05 32.51 5.56
C ASN A 383 -36.58 32.47 5.14
N ASN A 384 -35.69 32.07 6.05
CA ASN A 384 -34.25 32.07 5.82
C ASN A 384 -33.56 30.88 6.47
N ILE A 385 -32.39 30.53 5.94
CA ILE A 385 -31.39 29.66 6.55
C ILE A 385 -30.13 30.51 6.77
N GLU A 386 -29.65 30.54 8.02
CA GLU A 386 -28.46 31.31 8.40
C GLU A 386 -27.42 30.38 9.04
N PHE A 387 -26.19 30.43 8.54
CA PHE A 387 -25.05 29.69 9.08
C PHE A 387 -23.76 30.48 8.85
N ALA A 388 -22.68 30.12 9.55
CA ALA A 388 -21.39 30.79 9.42
C ALA A 388 -20.39 29.91 8.65
N VAL A 389 -19.63 30.51 7.74
CA VAL A 389 -18.46 29.93 7.07
C VAL A 389 -17.25 30.77 7.49
N GLY A 390 -16.40 30.21 8.35
CA GLY A 390 -15.38 30.98 9.05
C GLY A 390 -15.99 32.08 9.93
N GLU A 391 -15.62 33.35 9.69
CA GLU A 391 -16.17 34.52 10.39
C GLU A 391 -17.35 35.18 9.66
N THR A 392 -17.69 34.69 8.46
CA THR A 392 -18.74 35.28 7.61
C THR A 392 -20.07 34.56 7.82
N VAL A 393 -21.14 35.32 8.02
CA VAL A 393 -22.51 34.78 8.09
C VAL A 393 -23.10 34.73 6.68
N VAL A 394 -23.46 33.53 6.23
CA VAL A 394 -24.20 33.28 4.99
C VAL A 394 -25.69 33.27 5.32
N THR A 395 -26.49 34.05 4.57
CA THR A 395 -27.94 34.16 4.75
C THR A 395 -28.64 33.79 3.45
N VAL A 396 -29.35 32.66 3.45
CA VAL A 396 -30.07 32.15 2.28
C VAL A 396 -31.56 32.45 2.45
N ASP A 397 -32.13 33.27 1.57
CA ASP A 397 -33.57 33.53 1.53
C ASP A 397 -34.29 32.38 0.81
N ILE A 398 -35.16 31.68 1.55
CA ILE A 398 -35.95 30.56 1.04
C ILE A 398 -37.45 30.88 1.01
N SER A 399 -37.84 32.14 1.21
CA SER A 399 -39.26 32.54 1.30
C SER A 399 -40.04 32.26 0.01
N ALA A 400 -39.42 32.38 -1.15
CA ALA A 400 -40.02 32.03 -2.43
C ALA A 400 -40.24 30.52 -2.58
N ILE A 401 -39.25 29.71 -2.17
CA ILE A 401 -39.33 28.24 -2.15
C ILE A 401 -40.42 27.80 -1.18
N ALA A 402 -40.50 28.41 0.00
CA ALA A 402 -41.49 28.12 1.03
C ALA A 402 -42.92 28.53 0.65
N ALA A 403 -43.10 29.45 -0.30
CA ALA A 403 -44.40 29.90 -0.79
C ALA A 403 -44.87 29.15 -2.05
N ASP A 404 -44.02 28.30 -2.64
CA ASP A 404 -44.33 27.54 -3.85
C ASP A 404 -45.21 26.32 -3.50
N ASP A 405 -46.47 26.37 -3.91
CA ASP A 405 -47.45 25.31 -3.67
C ASP A 405 -47.32 24.13 -4.65
N THR A 406 -46.38 24.20 -5.61
CA THR A 406 -46.07 23.11 -6.54
C THR A 406 -44.99 22.17 -6.03
N LEU A 407 -44.25 22.56 -4.99
CA LEU A 407 -43.19 21.75 -4.38
C LEU A 407 -43.75 20.80 -3.30
N ASP A 408 -43.09 19.66 -3.17
CA ASP A 408 -43.34 18.65 -2.14
C ASP A 408 -42.02 18.15 -1.54
N TYR A 409 -42.09 17.19 -0.62
CA TYR A 409 -40.90 16.64 0.05
C TYR A 409 -39.88 15.99 -0.90
N THR A 410 -40.24 15.65 -2.13
CA THR A 410 -39.32 15.05 -3.12
C THR A 410 -38.55 16.10 -3.92
N THR A 411 -39.07 17.33 -3.99
CA THR A 411 -38.56 18.39 -4.87
C THR A 411 -38.06 19.61 -4.11
N VAL A 412 -38.60 19.89 -2.93
CA VAL A 412 -38.31 21.11 -2.17
C VAL A 412 -36.87 21.21 -1.67
N TYR A 413 -36.29 20.10 -1.21
CA TYR A 413 -34.94 20.07 -0.65
C TYR A 413 -33.87 20.31 -1.71
N GLN A 414 -34.08 19.79 -2.93
CA GLN A 414 -33.19 20.12 -4.05
C GLN A 414 -33.22 21.63 -4.36
N ALA A 415 -34.39 22.26 -4.31
CA ALA A 415 -34.49 23.71 -4.51
C ALA A 415 -33.77 24.51 -3.41
N ILE A 416 -33.74 24.01 -2.17
CA ILE A 416 -32.99 24.62 -1.07
C ILE A 416 -31.49 24.44 -1.28
N VAL A 417 -31.02 23.24 -1.65
CA VAL A 417 -29.62 22.97 -2.01
C VAL A 417 -29.14 23.92 -3.10
N ASP A 418 -29.92 24.08 -4.16
CA ASP A 418 -29.60 24.96 -5.28
C ASP A 418 -29.50 26.43 -4.81
N ALA A 419 -30.41 26.87 -3.93
CA ALA A 419 -30.37 28.22 -3.35
C ALA A 419 -29.18 28.45 -2.43
N ILE A 420 -28.81 27.46 -1.62
CA ILE A 420 -27.62 27.50 -0.76
C ILE A 420 -26.36 27.63 -1.62
N ASN A 421 -26.19 26.76 -2.62
CA ASN A 421 -25.04 26.79 -3.51
C ASN A 421 -24.93 28.12 -4.25
N ALA A 422 -26.05 28.64 -4.77
CA ALA A 422 -26.06 29.94 -5.45
C ALA A 422 -25.65 31.09 -4.51
N GLN A 423 -26.00 31.03 -3.23
CA GLN A 423 -25.61 32.04 -2.24
C GLN A 423 -24.13 31.90 -1.84
N LEU A 424 -23.62 30.68 -1.67
CA LEU A 424 -22.19 30.44 -1.44
C LEU A 424 -21.32 30.98 -2.58
N ASP A 425 -21.73 30.72 -3.83
CA ASP A 425 -21.07 31.25 -5.03
C ASP A 425 -21.10 32.79 -5.04
N ALA A 426 -22.24 33.40 -4.69
CA ALA A 426 -22.39 34.85 -4.62
C ALA A 426 -21.51 35.48 -3.53
N ASP A 427 -21.31 34.78 -2.41
CA ASP A 427 -20.47 35.21 -1.29
C ASP A 427 -18.98 34.85 -1.49
N GLY A 428 -18.64 34.13 -2.58
CA GLY A 428 -17.26 33.83 -2.99
C GLY A 428 -16.66 32.59 -2.35
N PHE A 429 -17.47 31.67 -1.84
CA PHE A 429 -17.03 30.40 -1.27
C PHE A 429 -17.01 29.30 -2.35
N SER A 430 -15.89 29.15 -3.07
CA SER A 430 -15.75 28.14 -4.14
C SER A 430 -15.52 26.71 -3.63
N ASP A 431 -15.02 26.59 -2.40
CA ASP A 431 -14.57 25.30 -1.86
C ASP A 431 -15.67 24.65 -1.00
N VAL A 432 -16.77 25.38 -0.78
CA VAL A 432 -17.90 25.00 0.05
C VAL A 432 -19.15 24.82 -0.81
N SER A 433 -19.89 23.71 -0.66
CA SER A 433 -21.09 23.41 -1.45
C SER A 433 -22.29 22.97 -0.58
N ALA A 434 -23.35 22.47 -1.17
CA ALA A 434 -24.50 21.85 -0.52
C ALA A 434 -25.02 20.74 -1.45
N ALA A 435 -25.57 19.68 -0.89
CA ALA A 435 -26.15 18.54 -1.60
C ALA A 435 -27.25 17.90 -0.73
N LEU A 436 -27.84 16.78 -1.16
CA LEU A 436 -28.88 16.07 -0.40
C LEU A 436 -28.28 14.93 0.43
N ALA A 437 -28.79 14.75 1.64
CA ALA A 437 -28.53 13.56 2.46
C ALA A 437 -29.52 12.42 2.12
N PRO A 438 -29.23 11.18 2.58
CA PRO A 438 -30.17 10.08 2.47
C PRO A 438 -31.53 10.40 3.11
N VAL A 439 -32.61 9.89 2.51
CA VAL A 439 -33.98 10.05 3.03
C VAL A 439 -34.07 9.50 4.45
N GLU A 440 -34.63 10.27 5.37
CA GLU A 440 -34.97 9.87 6.73
C GLU A 440 -36.48 9.99 6.98
N ASN A 441 -37.00 9.33 8.01
CA ASN A 441 -38.40 9.49 8.42
C ASN A 441 -38.52 10.53 9.52
N ALA A 442 -39.44 11.49 9.35
CA ALA A 442 -39.80 12.44 10.39
C ALA A 442 -40.91 11.88 11.29
N VAL A 443 -40.89 12.26 12.57
CA VAL A 443 -41.93 11.93 13.55
C VAL A 443 -42.33 13.17 14.33
N PHE A 444 -43.60 13.25 14.74
CA PHE A 444 -44.05 14.32 15.63
C PHE A 444 -43.45 14.13 17.02
N SER A 445 -42.70 15.11 17.52
CA SER A 445 -42.10 15.05 18.87
C SER A 445 -43.07 15.52 19.97
N ILE A 446 -44.14 16.23 19.59
CA ILE A 446 -45.20 16.73 20.47
C ILE A 446 -46.57 16.63 19.79
N PRO A 447 -47.68 16.60 20.55
CA PRO A 447 -49.01 16.67 19.95
C PRO A 447 -49.27 18.04 19.28
N VAL A 448 -49.64 18.02 18.00
CA VAL A 448 -49.91 19.24 17.21
C VAL A 448 -50.88 18.91 16.07
N ALA A 449 -51.81 19.84 15.76
CA ALA A 449 -52.73 19.73 14.63
C ALA A 449 -53.54 18.41 14.52
N GLY A 450 -53.73 17.67 15.62
CA GLY A 450 -54.44 16.39 15.65
C GLY A 450 -53.53 15.15 15.70
N PHE A 451 -52.22 15.32 15.48
CA PHE A 451 -51.19 14.28 15.62
C PHE A 451 -50.70 14.18 17.07
N GLN A 452 -50.33 12.98 17.50
CA GLN A 452 -49.72 12.68 18.80
C GLN A 452 -48.20 12.57 18.69
N ALA A 453 -47.50 12.65 19.82
CA ALA A 453 -46.07 12.37 19.85
C ALA A 453 -45.80 10.91 19.44
N GLY A 454 -44.88 10.72 18.49
CA GLY A 454 -44.54 9.42 17.91
C GLY A 454 -45.33 9.06 16.65
N ASP A 455 -46.33 9.85 16.26
CA ASP A 455 -46.99 9.65 14.96
C ASP A 455 -45.99 9.94 13.81
N PRO A 456 -46.04 9.17 12.70
CA PRO A 456 -45.21 9.45 11.53
C PRO A 456 -45.60 10.82 10.95
N ALA A 457 -44.59 11.56 10.47
CA ALA A 457 -44.75 12.85 9.81
C ALA A 457 -44.24 12.81 8.36
N GLY A 458 -44.17 11.63 7.76
CA GLY A 458 -43.65 11.39 6.42
C GLY A 458 -42.12 11.35 6.28
N PRO A 459 -41.61 10.98 5.10
CA PRO A 459 -40.18 11.05 4.77
C PRO A 459 -39.69 12.50 4.61
N LEU A 460 -38.42 12.72 4.90
CA LEU A 460 -37.68 13.98 4.83
C LEU A 460 -36.35 13.69 4.12
N LEU A 461 -35.94 14.54 3.18
CA LEU A 461 -34.56 14.57 2.68
C LEU A 461 -33.82 15.68 3.43
N PRO A 462 -32.89 15.38 4.35
CA PRO A 462 -32.05 16.41 4.95
C PRO A 462 -31.12 17.04 3.90
N ASP A 463 -30.79 18.33 4.03
CA ASP A 463 -29.78 18.96 3.17
C ASP A 463 -28.38 18.83 3.81
N HIS A 464 -27.36 18.49 3.00
CA HIS A 464 -25.96 18.41 3.41
C HIS A 464 -24.93 18.49 2.26
N HIS A 465 -23.76 19.11 2.49
CA HIS A 465 -22.75 19.32 1.44
C HIS A 465 -21.76 20.50 1.64
N PHE A 466 -21.69 21.25 2.76
CA PHE A 466 -20.61 22.26 2.90
C PHE A 466 -19.27 21.52 3.02
N LYS A 467 -18.43 21.62 1.99
CA LYS A 467 -17.08 21.06 1.94
C LYS A 467 -16.04 22.12 2.31
#